data_AF-A0A838NK47-F1
#
_entry.id   AF-A0A838NK47-F1
#
_cell.length_a   1.000
_cell.length_b   1.000
_cell.length_c   1.000
_cell.angle_alpha   90.00
_cell.angle_beta   90.00
_cell.angle_gamma   90.00
#
_symmetry.space_group_name_H-M   'P 1'
#
loop_
_entity.id
_entity.type
_entity.pdbx_description
1 polymer ?
#
loop_
_entity_poly.entity_id
_entity_poly.type
_entity_poly.pdbx_seq_one_letter_code
_entity_poly.pdbx_strand_id
1 'polypeptide(L)' 'MTVRNATDSVATVDVIEERAGEWAVLSSSLPAEKLSSTRTRFRVKVPARGEAAVTYRLRIVW' A
#
# COMPACT_ATOMS: atom_id res chain seq x y z
N MET A 1 -7.12 -3.38 -1.50
CA MET A 1 -7.53 -2.16 -0.78
C MET A 1 -7.81 -1.05 -1.79
N THR A 2 -8.79 -0.19 -1.53
CA THR A 2 -9.11 0.95 -2.40
C THR A 2 -8.96 2.26 -1.63
N VAL A 3 -8.26 3.23 -2.20
CA VAL A 3 -8.02 4.56 -1.64
C VAL A 3 -8.77 5.57 -2.50
N ARG A 4 -9.52 6.46 -1.85
CA ARG A 4 -10.30 7.51 -2.52
C ARG A 4 -9.77 8.87 -2.16
N ASN A 5 -9.62 9.73 -3.15
CA ASN A 5 -9.18 11.11 -2.96
C ASN A 5 -10.36 12.04 -3.23
N ALA A 6 -10.86 12.67 -2.17
CA ALA A 6 -11.94 13.65 -2.27
C ALA A 6 -11.44 15.07 -2.60
N THR A 7 -10.13 15.30 -2.68
CA THR A 7 -9.54 16.60 -2.98
C THR A 7 -9.54 16.86 -4.49
N ASP A 8 -9.55 18.15 -4.85
CA ASP A 8 -9.50 18.64 -6.23
C ASP A 8 -8.08 18.62 -6.85
N SER A 9 -7.10 18.03 -6.15
CA SER A 9 -5.73 17.87 -6.60
C SER A 9 -5.28 16.42 -6.53
N VAL A 10 -4.29 16.04 -7.33
CA VAL A 10 -3.69 14.70 -7.26
C VAL A 10 -3.01 14.53 -5.91
N ALA A 11 -3.32 13.45 -5.21
CA ALA A 11 -2.72 13.15 -3.91
C ALA A 11 -1.85 11.91 -4.01
N THR A 12 -0.77 11.90 -3.25
CA THR A 12 0.04 10.70 -3.03
C THR A 12 -0.21 10.25 -1.60
N VAL A 13 -0.86 9.09 -1.47
CA VAL A 13 -1.21 8.52 -0.17
C VAL A 13 -0.20 7.42 0.14
N ASP A 14 0.50 7.58 1.26
CA ASP A 14 1.37 6.54 1.81
C ASP A 14 0.51 5.59 2.65
N VAL A 15 0.26 4.40 2.10
CA VAL A 15 -0.45 3.33 2.80
C VAL A 15 0.58 2.52 3.57
N ILE A 16 0.47 2.49 4.90
CA ILE A 16 1.34 1.70 5.77
C ILE A 16 0.55 0.48 6.23
N GLU A 17 0.96 -0.69 5.74
CA GLU A 17 0.48 -1.97 6.22
C GLU A 17 1.38 -2.43 7.36
N GLU A 18 0.81 -2.53 8.56
CA GLU A 18 1.48 -3.08 9.73
C GLU A 18 0.90 -4.46 10.05
N ARG A 19 1.78 -5.46 10.17
CA ARG A 19 1.41 -6.80 10.62
C ARG A 19 2.49 -7.37 11.51
N ALA A 20 2.06 -7.97 12.61
CA ALA A 20 2.93 -8.72 13.52
C ALA A 20 3.36 -10.06 12.90
N GLY A 21 4.52 -10.57 13.32
CA GLY A 21 5.15 -11.76 12.74
C GLY A 21 6.04 -11.43 11.55
N GLU A 22 6.78 -12.43 11.06
CA GLU A 22 7.60 -12.26 9.87
C GLU A 22 6.73 -12.50 8.62
N TRP A 23 6.75 -11.56 7.68
CA TRP A 23 6.01 -11.67 6.44
C TRP A 23 6.76 -11.03 5.28
N ALA A 24 6.44 -11.50 4.08
CA ALA A 24 7.03 -11.01 2.84
C ALA A 24 5.95 -10.71 1.81
N VAL A 25 6.15 -9.64 1.04
CA VAL A 25 5.33 -9.32 -0.13
C VAL A 25 5.78 -10.22 -1.27
N LEU A 26 4.90 -11.12 -1.72
CA LEU A 26 5.17 -12.01 -2.86
C LEU A 26 4.94 -11.29 -4.20
N SER A 27 3.89 -10.47 -4.25
CA SER A 27 3.49 -9.76 -5.46
C SER A 27 2.66 -8.55 -5.06
N SER A 28 2.80 -7.45 -5.79
CA SER A 28 2.04 -6.23 -5.57
C SER A 28 1.85 -5.49 -6.88
N SER A 29 0.69 -4.84 -7.04
CA SER A 29 0.39 -3.96 -8.16
C SER A 29 1.19 -2.65 -8.10
N LEU A 30 1.68 -2.27 -6.91
CA LEU A 30 2.54 -1.11 -6.68
C LEU A 30 3.85 -1.52 -6.00
N PRO A 31 4.94 -0.74 -6.17
CA PRO A 31 6.18 -1.00 -5.47
C PRO A 31 5.96 -1.02 -3.96
N ALA A 32 6.37 -2.13 -3.34
CA ALA A 32 6.28 -2.34 -1.91
C ALA A 32 7.60 -1.95 -1.26
N GLU A 33 7.59 -0.97 -0.38
CA GLU A 33 8.77 -0.50 0.33
C GLU A 33 8.77 -1.08 1.75
N LYS A 34 9.74 -1.94 2.05
CA LYS A 34 9.90 -2.50 3.39
C LYS A 34 10.46 -1.42 4.33
N LEU A 35 9.62 -0.93 5.24
CA LEU A 35 10.05 0.05 6.25
C LEU A 35 10.65 -0.65 7.48
N SER A 36 10.13 -1.81 7.85
CA SER A 36 10.64 -2.66 8.93
C SER A 36 10.25 -4.12 8.69
N SER A 37 10.59 -5.03 9.62
CA SER A 37 10.12 -6.42 9.57
C SER A 37 8.60 -6.57 9.72
N THR A 38 7.92 -5.54 10.24
CA THR A 38 6.47 -5.56 10.50
C THR A 38 5.69 -4.53 9.69
N ARG A 39 6.37 -3.61 8.99
CA ARG A 39 5.73 -2.52 8.23
C ARG A 39 6.20 -2.49 6.79
N THR A 40 5.23 -2.42 5.88
CA THR A 40 5.46 -2.15 4.44
C THR A 40 4.66 -0.93 4.02
N ARG A 41 5.29 -0.05 3.24
CA ARG A 41 4.66 1.11 2.64
C ARG A 41 4.34 0.86 1.17
N PHE A 42 3.16 1.31 0.77
CA PHE A 42 2.74 1.42 -0.62
C PHE A 42 2.40 2.86 -0.92
N ARG A 43 3.07 3.43 -1.92
CA ARG A 43 2.79 4.80 -2.36
C ARG A 43 1.73 4.80 -3.45
N VAL A 44 0.52 5.23 -3.10
CA VAL A 44 -0.63 5.23 -4.00
C VAL A 44 -0.88 6.63 -4.54
N LYS A 45 -0.67 6.82 -5.84
CA LYS A 45 -1.04 8.07 -6.51
C LYS A 45 -2.52 8.00 -6.88
N VAL A 46 -3.33 8.87 -6.28
CA VAL A 46 -4.78 8.92 -6.50
C VAL A 46 -5.14 10.22 -7.22
N PRO A 47 -5.79 10.16 -8.40
CA PRO A 47 -6.22 11.36 -9.12
C PRO A 47 -7.20 12.19 -8.28
N ALA A 48 -7.31 13.48 -8.62
CA ALA A 48 -8.30 14.38 -8.01
C ALA A 48 -9.71 13.79 -8.18
N ARG A 49 -10.53 13.83 -7.11
CA ARG A 49 -11.90 13.28 -7.08
C ARG A 49 -12.01 11.81 -7.54
N GLY A 50 -10.90 11.06 -7.50
CA GLY A 50 -10.83 9.70 -8.03
C GLY A 50 -10.45 8.67 -6.99
N GLU A 51 -10.27 7.45 -7.47
CA GLU A 51 -9.92 6.31 -6.63
C GLU A 51 -8.77 5.53 -7.25
N ALA A 52 -7.98 4.85 -6.42
CA ALA A 52 -6.95 3.94 -6.85
C ALA A 52 -6.96 2.68 -5.98
N ALA A 53 -6.77 1.53 -6.61
CA ALA A 53 -6.72 0.25 -5.92
C ALA A 53 -5.28 -0.25 -5.80
N VAL A 54 -4.95 -0.76 -4.63
CA VAL A 54 -3.72 -1.50 -4.35
C VAL A 54 -4.08 -2.95 -4.07
N THR A 55 -3.46 -3.84 -4.85
CA THR A 55 -3.61 -5.28 -4.69
C THR A 55 -2.25 -5.89 -4.42
N TYR A 56 -2.12 -6.62 -3.32
CA TYR A 56 -0.87 -7.24 -2.93
C TYR A 56 -1.16 -8.61 -2.32
N ARG A 57 -0.20 -9.52 -2.51
CA ARG A 57 -0.20 -10.85 -1.92
C ARG A 57 0.97 -10.93 -0.96
N LEU A 58 0.64 -11.31 0.27
CA LEU A 58 1.62 -11.53 1.32
C LEU A 58 1.71 -13.02 1.61
N ARG A 59 2.90 -13.43 2.03
CA ARG A 59 3.15 -14.71 2.68
C ARG A 59 3.56 -14.41 4.11
N ILE A 60 2.84 -15.02 5.06
CA ILE A 60 3.32 -15.14 6.43
C ILE A 60 4.44 -16.17 6.38
N VAL A 61 5.59 -15.79 6.91
CA VAL A 61 6.77 -16.63 6.91
C VAL A 61 6.58 -17.59 8.08
N TRP A 62 6.53 -17.13 9.34
CA TRP A 62 6.17 -17.95 10.53
C TRP A 62 5.73 -17.05 11.70
#